data_AF-X1E0D2-F1
#
_entry.id   AF-X1E0D2-F1
#
_cell.length_a   1.000
_cell.length_b   1.000
_cell.length_c   1.000
_cell.angle_alpha   90.00
_cell.angle_beta   90.00
_cell.angle_gamma   90.00
#
_symmetry.space_group_name_H-M   'P 1'
#
loop_
_entity.id
_entity.type
_entity.pdbx_description
1 polymer ?
#
loop_
_entity_poly.entity_id
_entity_poly.type
_entity_poly.pdbx_seq_one_letter_code
_entity_poly.pdbx_strand_id
1 'polypeptide(L)'
;MDCILCAVRDNDERVDILKVYEDNLCFIILNLYPYNPAHLMIVTQRHLTKFLDLTKEEMLHINRAIQGIQLLLDELYSPKGYNIGINQGRDAGGSIEHLHFHIIPRYG
;
A
#
# COMPACT_ATOMS: atom_id res chain seq x y z
N MET A 1 -0.83 17.87 10.90
CA MET A 1 -0.24 17.02 9.85
C MET A 1 -1.34 16.06 9.50
N ASP A 2 -2.02 16.34 8.39
CA ASP A 2 -3.39 15.87 8.27
C ASP A 2 -3.45 14.46 7.65
N CYS A 3 -2.35 14.00 7.03
CA CYS A 3 -2.16 12.62 6.61
C CYS A 3 -0.67 12.27 6.49
N ILE A 4 -0.24 11.19 7.14
CA ILE A 4 1.14 10.68 7.05
C ILE A 4 1.50 10.23 5.62
N LEU A 5 0.56 9.62 4.90
CA LEU A 5 0.80 9.12 3.55
C LEU A 5 0.88 10.23 2.51
N CYS A 6 0.18 11.35 2.70
CA CYS A 6 0.41 12.55 1.89
C CYS A 6 1.81 13.11 2.10
N ALA A 7 2.33 13.11 3.33
CA ALA A 7 3.69 13.55 3.60
C ALA A 7 4.74 12.63 2.95
N VAL A 8 4.50 11.32 2.95
CA VAL A 8 5.34 10.37 2.20
C VAL A 8 5.29 10.63 0.70
N ARG A 9 4.10 10.89 0.14
CA ARG A 9 3.93 11.28 -1.27
C ARG A 9 4.75 12.54 -1.60
N ASP A 10 4.61 13.56 -0.76
CA ASP A 10 5.19 14.89 -0.97
C ASP A 10 6.69 14.95 -0.57
N ASN A 11 7.30 13.82 -0.21
CA ASN A 11 8.69 13.68 0.22
C ASN A 11 9.06 14.62 1.39
N ASP A 12 8.16 14.71 2.36
CA ASP A 12 8.36 15.50 3.57
C ASP A 12 9.48 14.91 4.44
N GLU A 13 10.48 15.73 4.80
CA GLU A 13 11.65 15.31 5.58
C GLU A 13 11.32 14.81 7.00
N ARG A 14 10.10 15.08 7.50
CA ARG A 14 9.67 14.69 8.85
C ARG A 14 9.24 13.23 8.94
N VAL A 15 9.16 12.51 7.82
CA VAL A 15 8.71 11.11 7.77
C VAL A 15 9.75 10.22 7.11
N ASP A 16 9.79 8.96 7.53
CA ASP A 16 10.58 7.94 6.84
C ASP A 16 9.94 7.62 5.47
N ILE A 17 10.69 7.88 4.40
CA ILE A 17 10.24 7.63 3.02
C ILE A 17 10.79 6.28 2.56
N LEU A 18 10.03 5.21 2.82
CA LEU A 18 10.36 3.86 2.37
C LEU A 18 9.67 3.51 1.04
N LYS A 19 9.68 4.46 0.10
CA LYS A 19 9.04 4.34 -1.22
C LYS A 19 9.89 3.48 -2.15
N VAL A 20 9.27 2.46 -2.74
CA VAL A 20 9.93 1.51 -3.66
C VAL A 20 9.46 1.67 -5.11
N TYR A 21 8.32 2.33 -5.30
CA TYR A 21 7.76 2.62 -6.61
C TYR A 21 6.84 3.85 -6.53
N GLU A 22 6.75 4.61 -7.62
CA GLU A 22 5.85 5.75 -7.75
C GLU A 22 5.52 6.02 -9.22
N ASP A 23 4.25 6.29 -9.49
CA ASP A 23 3.78 6.86 -10.75
C ASP A 23 2.62 7.83 -10.53
N ASN A 24 1.91 8.20 -11.61
CA ASN A 24 0.84 9.18 -11.57
C ASN A 24 -0.44 8.72 -10.83
N LEU A 25 -0.61 7.42 -10.58
CA LEU A 25 -1.83 6.84 -9.99
C LEU A 25 -1.61 6.33 -8.57
N CYS A 26 -0.45 5.73 -8.31
CA CYS A 26 -0.12 5.23 -6.98
C CYS A 26 1.37 5.33 -6.65
N PHE A 27 1.67 5.12 -5.38
CA PHE A 27 3.01 4.85 -4.92
C PHE A 27 3.00 3.63 -4.00
N ILE A 28 4.11 2.90 -3.96
CA ILE A 28 4.26 1.68 -3.17
C ILE A 28 5.34 1.93 -2.13
N ILE A 29 5.02 1.60 -0.89
CA ILE A 29 5.94 1.75 0.24
C ILE A 29 6.08 0.45 1.02
N LEU A 30 7.23 0.26 1.66
CA LEU A 30 7.35 -0.73 2.73
C LEU A 30 6.62 -0.21 3.96
N ASN A 31 5.90 -1.11 4.64
CA ASN A 31 5.33 -0.76 5.93
C ASN A 31 6.46 -0.65 6.97
N LEU A 32 6.56 0.50 7.63
CA LEU A 32 7.54 0.75 8.71
C LEU A 32 7.35 -0.20 9.89
N TYR A 33 6.12 -0.67 10.12
CA TYR A 33 5.77 -1.65 11.14
C TYR A 33 5.17 -2.91 10.47
N PRO A 34 6.01 -3.74 9.84
CA PRO A 34 5.53 -4.84 9.00
C PRO A 34 5.00 -6.00 9.85
N TYR A 35 3.92 -6.65 9.40
CA TYR A 35 3.46 -7.91 10.01
C TYR A 35 4.39 -9.08 9.71
N ASN A 36 4.97 -9.09 8.51
CA ASN A 36 5.96 -10.05 8.03
C ASN A 36 6.99 -9.32 7.15
N PRO A 37 8.20 -9.86 6.96
CA PRO A 37 9.17 -9.34 6.01
C PRO A 37 8.53 -9.06 4.64
N ALA A 38 8.93 -7.96 4.00
CA ALA A 38 8.37 -7.50 2.72
C ALA A 38 6.85 -7.17 2.73
N HIS A 39 6.28 -6.77 3.87
CA HIS A 39 4.96 -6.14 3.93
C HIS A 39 4.97 -4.81 3.17
N LEU A 40 4.30 -4.79 2.02
CA LEU A 40 4.15 -3.61 1.16
C LEU A 40 2.75 -3.00 1.30
N MET A 41 2.68 -1.68 1.07
CA MET A 41 1.43 -0.95 0.96
C MET A 41 1.39 -0.20 -0.37
N ILE A 42 0.33 -0.39 -1.15
CA ILE A 42 0.03 0.42 -2.34
C ILE A 42 -0.90 1.56 -1.90
N VAL A 43 -0.52 2.80 -2.18
CA VAL A 43 -1.24 3.99 -1.75
C VAL A 43 -1.63 4.82 -2.97
N THR A 44 -2.87 5.30 -3.01
CA THR A 44 -3.32 6.18 -4.11
C THR A 44 -2.57 7.52 -4.08
N GLN A 45 -2.23 8.07 -5.25
CA GLN A 45 -1.64 9.42 -5.32
C GLN A 45 -2.60 10.49 -4.79
N ARG A 46 -3.87 10.39 -5.19
CA ARG A 46 -4.98 11.18 -4.66
C ARG A 46 -5.24 10.79 -3.20
N HIS A 47 -5.48 11.79 -2.35
CA HIS A 47 -5.95 11.56 -0.99
C HIS A 47 -7.42 11.16 -1.04
N LEU A 48 -7.70 9.87 -0.86
CA LEU A 48 -9.04 9.28 -0.79
C LEU A 48 -9.12 8.43 0.46
N THR A 49 -10.28 8.34 1.10
CA THR A 49 -10.44 7.53 2.32
C THR A 49 -11.32 6.31 2.13
N LYS A 50 -12.07 6.25 1.02
CA LYS A 50 -13.01 5.17 0.73
C LYS A 50 -12.65 4.46 -0.56
N PHE A 51 -12.76 3.14 -0.54
CA PHE A 51 -12.56 2.29 -1.71
C PHE A 51 -13.53 2.63 -2.85
N LEU A 52 -14.76 3.03 -2.51
CA LEU A 52 -15.80 3.40 -3.49
C LEU A 52 -15.47 4.68 -4.28
N ASP A 53 -14.50 5.47 -3.83
CA ASP A 53 -14.12 6.73 -4.49
C ASP A 53 -13.05 6.52 -5.57
N LEU A 54 -12.56 5.28 -5.74
CA LEU A 54 -11.62 4.94 -6.81
C LEU A 54 -12.27 5.05 -8.19
N THR A 55 -11.54 5.66 -9.10
CA THR A 55 -11.86 5.61 -10.53
C THR A 55 -11.61 4.20 -11.10
N LYS A 56 -12.20 3.92 -12.27
CA LYS A 56 -11.95 2.66 -12.99
C LYS A 56 -10.47 2.45 -13.32
N GLU A 57 -9.78 3.54 -13.66
CA GLU A 57 -8.36 3.53 -13.99
C GLU A 57 -7.50 3.19 -12.76
N GLU A 58 -7.71 3.88 -11.63
CA GLU A 58 -7.01 3.58 -10.38
C GLU A 58 -7.26 2.14 -9.92
N MET A 59 -8.52 1.67 -9.97
CA MET A 59 -8.84 0.28 -9.62
C MET A 59 -8.08 -0.73 -10.48
N LEU A 60 -8.07 -0.56 -11.80
CA LEU A 60 -7.36 -1.46 -12.70
C LEU A 60 -5.84 -1.41 -12.42
N HIS A 61 -5.30 -0.22 -12.26
CA HIS A 61 -3.87 -0.01 -12.04
C HIS A 61 -3.40 -0.63 -10.72
N ILE A 62 -4.13 -0.41 -9.61
CA ILE A 62 -3.82 -1.00 -8.31
C ILE A 62 -3.85 -2.54 -8.38
N ASN A 63 -4.85 -3.12 -9.04
CA ASN A 63 -4.92 -4.58 -9.18
C ASN A 63 -3.75 -5.14 -10.00
N ARG A 64 -3.28 -4.40 -11.02
CA ARG A 64 -2.07 -4.78 -11.77
C ARG A 64 -0.80 -4.67 -10.93
N ALA A 65 -0.70 -3.63 -10.11
CA ALA A 65 0.41 -3.48 -9.17
C ALA A 65 0.43 -4.62 -8.13
N ILE A 66 -0.73 -5.03 -7.59
CA ILE A 66 -0.83 -6.20 -6.70
C ILE A 66 -0.28 -7.46 -7.38
N GLN A 67 -0.70 -7.75 -8.61
CA GLN A 67 -0.19 -8.90 -9.38
C GLN A 67 1.33 -8.83 -9.57
N GLY A 68 1.85 -7.67 -9.96
CA GLY A 68 3.28 -7.46 -10.16
C GLY A 68 4.10 -7.64 -8.88
N ILE A 69 3.60 -7.12 -7.74
CA ILE A 69 4.23 -7.28 -6.44
C ILE A 69 4.29 -8.76 -6.05
N GLN A 70 3.21 -9.53 -6.24
CA GLN A 70 3.21 -10.95 -5.90
C GLN A 70 4.24 -11.72 -6.74
N LEU A 71 4.31 -11.47 -8.05
CA LEU A 71 5.33 -12.09 -8.90
C LEU A 71 6.75 -11.77 -8.43
N LEU A 72 7.01 -10.51 -8.09
CA LEU A 72 8.32 -10.07 -7.57
C LEU A 72 8.64 -10.74 -6.22
N LEU A 73 7.68 -10.80 -5.31
CA LEU A 73 7.88 -11.39 -3.99
C LEU A 73 8.02 -12.91 -4.04
N ASP A 74 7.34 -13.59 -4.97
CA ASP A 74 7.50 -15.02 -5.22
C ASP A 74 8.94 -15.34 -5.65
N GLU A 75 9.52 -14.52 -6.53
CA GLU A 75 10.91 -14.65 -6.97
C GLU A 75 11.92 -14.35 -5.85
N LEU A 76 11.74 -13.25 -5.13
CA LEU A 76 12.75 -12.76 -4.18
C LEU A 76 12.68 -13.41 -2.80
N TYR A 77 11.49 -13.82 -2.35
CA TYR A 77 11.26 -14.25 -0.98
C TYR A 77 10.54 -15.60 -0.86
N SER A 78 9.96 -16.12 -1.94
CA SER A 78 9.24 -17.40 -1.96
C SER A 78 8.21 -17.58 -0.82
N PRO A 79 7.30 -16.62 -0.57
CA PRO A 79 6.22 -16.81 0.38
C PRO A 79 5.29 -17.96 -0.03
N LYS A 80 4.63 -18.56 0.96
CA LYS A 80 3.65 -19.64 0.80
C LYS A 80 2.21 -19.14 0.65
N GLY A 81 1.99 -17.84 0.76
CA GLY A 81 0.67 -17.23 0.62
C GLY A 81 0.69 -15.72 0.90
N TYR A 82 -0.46 -15.08 0.76
CA TYR A 82 -0.61 -13.64 0.94
C TYR A 82 -1.92 -13.29 1.63
N ASN A 83 -1.89 -12.26 2.47
CA ASN A 83 -3.08 -11.50 2.83
C ASN A 83 -3.05 -10.18 2.06
N ILE A 84 -4.09 -9.92 1.28
CA ILE A 84 -4.22 -8.72 0.46
C ILE A 84 -5.54 -8.06 0.82
N GLY A 85 -5.52 -6.78 1.18
CA GLY A 85 -6.74 -6.09 1.56
C GLY A 85 -6.54 -4.67 2.08
N ILE A 86 -7.66 -4.06 2.45
CA ILE A 86 -7.74 -2.71 2.99
C ILE A 86 -8.51 -2.75 4.31
N ASN A 87 -8.16 -1.87 5.24
CA ASN A 87 -8.96 -1.61 6.43
C ASN A 87 -9.59 -0.22 6.29
N GLN A 88 -10.92 -0.15 6.17
CA GLN A 88 -11.63 1.11 5.97
C GLN A 88 -12.45 1.49 7.21
N GLY A 89 -12.07 2.60 7.85
CA GLY A 89 -12.68 3.09 9.08
C GLY A 89 -12.04 2.52 10.34
N ARG A 90 -12.18 3.26 11.45
CA ARG A 90 -11.51 2.97 12.72
C ARG A 90 -11.82 1.57 13.26
N ASP A 91 -13.10 1.19 13.24
CA ASP A 91 -13.58 -0.07 13.81
C ASP A 91 -13.17 -1.29 12.95
N ALA A 92 -12.81 -1.07 11.69
CA ALA A 92 -12.23 -2.09 10.81
C ALA A 92 -10.70 -2.22 10.99
N GLY A 93 -10.11 -1.51 11.95
CA GLY A 93 -8.65 -1.47 12.15
C GLY A 93 -7.93 -0.53 11.18
N GLY A 94 -8.63 0.39 10.53
CA GLY A 94 -8.04 1.43 9.70
C GLY A 94 -7.43 2.52 10.58
N SER A 95 -6.10 2.62 10.58
CA SER A 95 -5.36 3.58 11.41
C SER A 95 -4.99 4.88 10.69
N ILE A 96 -5.01 4.88 9.35
CA ILE A 96 -4.66 6.03 8.51
C ILE A 96 -5.82 6.32 7.56
N GLU A 97 -6.32 7.55 7.59
CA GLU A 97 -7.36 8.02 6.68
C GLU A 97 -6.77 8.44 5.32
N HIS A 98 -6.18 7.49 4.61
CA HIS A 98 -5.79 7.58 3.20
C HIS A 98 -5.70 6.16 2.69
N LEU A 99 -6.46 5.83 1.65
CA LEU A 99 -6.65 4.49 1.13
C LEU A 99 -5.30 3.85 0.76
N HIS A 100 -5.00 2.74 1.43
CA HIS A 100 -3.80 1.95 1.20
C HIS A 100 -4.11 0.46 1.28
N PHE A 101 -3.57 -0.29 0.32
CA PHE A 101 -3.76 -1.73 0.19
C PHE A 101 -2.56 -2.43 0.80
N HIS A 102 -2.80 -3.28 1.77
CA HIS A 102 -1.79 -4.15 2.36
C HIS A 102 -1.55 -5.36 1.47
N ILE A 103 -0.28 -5.68 1.22
CA ILE A 103 0.17 -6.94 0.63
C ILE A 103 1.12 -7.56 1.64
N ILE A 104 0.64 -8.58 2.35
CA ILE A 104 1.38 -9.22 3.44
C ILE A 104 1.75 -10.63 3.02
N PRO A 105 3.01 -10.91 2.65
CA PRO A 105 3.46 -12.28 2.38
C PRO A 105 3.39 -13.13 3.66
N ARG A 106 3.18 -14.44 3.48
CA ARG A 106 3.08 -15.45 4.55
C ARG A 106 4.07 -16.57 4.28
N TYR A 107 4.85 -16.96 5.27
CA TYR A 107 5.95 -17.93 5.11
C TYR A 107 5.69 -19.30 5.77
N GLY A 108 4.64 -19.41 6.60
CA GLY A 108 4.29 -20.59 7.38
C GLY A 108 4.74 -20.51 8.83
#